data_AF-A0A6J2YIB5-F1
#
_entry.id   AF-A0A6J2YIB5-F1
#
_cell.length_a   1.000
_cell.length_b   1.000
_cell.length_c   1.000
_cell.angle_alpha   90.00
_cell.angle_beta   90.00
_cell.angle_gamma   90.00
#
_symmetry.space_group_name_H-M   'P 1'
#
loop_
_entity.id
_entity.type
_entity.pdbx_description
1 polymer ?
#
loop_
_entity_poly.entity_id
_entity_poly.type
_entity_poly.pdbx_seq_one_letter_code
_entity_poly.pdbx_strand_id
1 'polypeptide(L)'
;MDQCSQDPHREFTNAKITTQALVFFIAGFDTVSTALCFATYELAINPIIQSKLRHEINRVWTKTKGNITYYITIDRGQIIWIPVQSIHMNPDYYPDPEKLDPERFSDENKSKLFPYTYLPFSIGPGNCIGMRYVLLEIKILRTVIAPF
;
A
#
# COMPACT_ATOMS: atom_id res chain seq x y z
N MET A 1 44.97 14.65 2.05
CA MET A 1 43.88 15.62 2.17
C MET A 1 42.88 15.35 1.06
N ASP A 2 41.93 14.48 1.40
CA ASP A 2 40.55 14.31 0.95
C ASP A 2 40.19 14.46 -0.54
N GLN A 3 40.42 13.39 -1.31
CA GLN A 3 39.73 13.12 -2.58
C GLN A 3 38.28 12.61 -2.37
N CYS A 4 37.54 13.15 -1.38
CA CYS A 4 36.16 12.75 -1.06
C CYS A 4 35.12 13.86 -1.36
N SER A 5 35.59 15.03 -1.80
CA SER A 5 34.79 16.27 -1.89
C SER A 5 34.39 16.69 -3.31
N GLN A 6 34.80 15.97 -4.37
CA GLN A 6 34.47 16.30 -5.77
C GLN A 6 33.67 15.19 -6.45
N ASP A 7 32.56 14.78 -5.83
CA ASP A 7 31.52 14.02 -6.52
C ASP A 7 30.39 15.00 -6.91
N PRO A 8 30.17 15.28 -8.22
CA PRO A 8 29.13 16.20 -8.68
C PRO A 8 27.71 15.74 -8.32
N HIS A 9 27.50 14.47 -7.94
CA HIS A 9 26.21 13.98 -7.42
C HIS A 9 25.96 14.38 -5.95
N ARG A 10 26.99 14.79 -5.20
CA ARG A 10 26.95 14.99 -3.75
C ARG A 10 26.63 16.43 -3.31
N GLU A 11 26.54 17.37 -4.24
CA GLU A 11 26.23 18.76 -3.89
C GLU A 11 24.74 18.93 -3.55
N PHE A 12 24.48 19.40 -2.31
CA PHE A 12 23.14 19.74 -1.82
C PHE A 12 22.78 21.17 -2.19
N THR A 13 22.44 21.38 -3.46
CA THR A 13 21.96 22.68 -3.93
C THR A 13 20.59 23.00 -3.31
N ASN A 14 20.33 24.27 -2.99
CA ASN A 14 19.02 24.72 -2.49
C ASN A 14 17.86 24.24 -3.37
N ALA A 15 18.04 24.22 -4.70
CA ALA A 15 17.05 23.69 -5.63
C ALA A 15 16.73 22.20 -5.40
N LYS A 16 17.75 21.34 -5.19
CA LYS A 16 17.56 19.91 -4.90
C LYS A 16 16.83 19.71 -3.57
N ILE A 17 17.17 20.50 -2.56
CA ILE A 17 16.52 20.47 -1.23
C ILE A 17 15.04 20.87 -1.37
N THR A 18 14.74 21.96 -2.06
CA THR A 18 13.37 22.44 -2.27
C THR A 18 12.53 21.45 -3.07
N THR A 19 13.06 20.89 -4.17
CA THR A 19 12.34 19.88 -4.95
C THR A 19 12.07 18.63 -4.11
N GLN A 20 13.06 18.15 -3.35
CA GLN A 20 12.88 16.99 -2.49
C GLN A 20 11.82 17.24 -1.40
N ALA A 21 11.82 18.43 -0.79
CA ALA A 21 10.81 18.83 0.18
C ALA A 21 9.40 18.86 -0.42
N LEU A 22 9.27 19.38 -1.65
CA LEU A 22 7.99 19.40 -2.37
C LEU A 22 7.50 17.98 -2.70
N VAL A 23 8.38 17.09 -3.13
CA VAL A 23 8.05 15.67 -3.39
C VAL A 23 7.54 15.00 -2.12
N PHE A 24 8.18 15.22 -0.98
CA PHE A 24 7.71 14.68 0.30
C PHE A 24 6.35 15.23 0.72
N PHE A 25 6.12 16.53 0.51
CA PHE A 25 4.84 17.15 0.80
C PHE A 25 3.71 16.55 -0.04
N ILE A 26 3.89 16.44 -1.36
CA ILE A 26 2.86 15.90 -2.26
C ILE A 26 2.61 14.42 -1.99
N ALA A 27 3.68 13.62 -1.86
CA ALA A 27 3.57 12.19 -1.59
C ALA A 27 2.87 11.90 -0.25
N GLY A 28 3.11 12.73 0.77
CA GLY A 28 2.44 12.62 2.07
C GLY A 28 0.99 13.12 2.05
N PHE A 29 0.74 14.29 1.46
CA PHE A 29 -0.58 14.93 1.50
C PHE A 29 -1.66 14.14 0.77
N ASP A 30 -1.41 13.76 -0.48
CA ASP A 30 -2.42 13.12 -1.34
C ASP A 30 -2.83 11.74 -0.81
N THR A 31 -1.84 10.95 -0.37
CA THR A 31 -2.07 9.60 0.14
C THR A 31 -2.78 9.59 1.50
N VAL A 32 -2.37 10.45 2.44
CA VAL A 32 -2.99 10.54 3.77
C VAL A 32 -4.41 11.09 3.68
N SER A 33 -4.63 12.14 2.88
CA SER A 33 -5.96 12.72 2.69
C SER A 33 -6.95 11.71 2.11
N THR A 34 -6.53 10.98 1.06
CA THR A 34 -7.35 9.96 0.41
C THR A 34 -7.68 8.80 1.34
N ALA A 35 -6.71 8.29 2.11
CA ALA A 35 -6.93 7.21 3.06
C ALA A 35 -7.98 7.56 4.13
N LEU A 36 -7.96 8.80 4.64
CA LEU A 36 -8.94 9.28 5.62
C LEU A 36 -10.34 9.42 5.02
N CYS A 37 -10.46 9.88 3.77
CA CYS A 37 -11.73 9.97 3.04
C CYS A 37 -12.34 8.60 2.76
N PHE A 38 -11.58 7.62 2.24
CA PHE A 38 -12.11 6.28 2.01
C PHE A 38 -12.46 5.57 3.31
N ALA A 39 -11.65 5.73 4.37
CA ALA A 39 -11.96 5.16 5.68
C ALA A 39 -13.30 5.67 6.24
N THR A 40 -13.65 6.94 5.97
CA THR A 40 -14.93 7.52 6.39
C THR A 40 -16.10 7.20 5.44
N TYR A 41 -15.82 7.00 4.15
CA TYR A 41 -16.82 6.70 3.12
C TYR A 41 -17.21 5.22 3.03
N GLU A 42 -16.26 4.28 3.17
CA GLU A 42 -16.55 2.83 3.18
C GLU A 42 -17.40 2.44 4.39
N LEU A 43 -17.32 3.23 5.47
CA LEU A 43 -18.25 3.14 6.59
C LEU A 43 -19.71 3.44 6.20
N ALA A 44 -20.00 3.89 4.97
CA ALA A 44 -21.30 4.43 4.59
C ALA A 44 -22.13 3.71 3.50
N ILE A 45 -21.61 2.95 2.49
CA ILE A 45 -22.42 2.70 1.24
C ILE A 45 -22.61 1.28 0.59
N ASN A 46 -21.70 0.55 -0.12
CA ASN A 46 -22.13 -0.06 -1.43
C ASN A 46 -21.98 -1.59 -1.76
N PRO A 47 -23.02 -2.29 -2.32
CA PRO A 47 -22.98 -3.71 -2.80
C PRO A 47 -23.12 -4.06 -4.32
N ILE A 48 -23.44 -3.16 -5.27
CA ILE A 48 -23.79 -3.56 -6.67
C ILE A 48 -22.56 -3.82 -7.59
N ILE A 49 -21.42 -3.21 -7.25
CA ILE A 49 -20.16 -3.22 -8.04
C ILE A 49 -19.54 -4.63 -8.12
N GLN A 50 -19.83 -5.48 -7.15
CA GLN A 50 -19.39 -6.87 -7.00
C GLN A 50 -19.82 -7.79 -8.17
N SER A 51 -20.95 -7.48 -8.81
CA SER A 51 -21.58 -8.39 -9.78
C SER A 51 -20.91 -8.40 -11.17
N LYS A 52 -20.37 -7.26 -11.61
CA LYS A 52 -19.86 -7.05 -12.97
C LYS A 52 -18.43 -7.58 -13.15
N LEU A 53 -17.60 -7.46 -12.11
CA LEU A 53 -16.19 -7.88 -12.13
C LEU A 53 -16.02 -9.41 -12.01
N ARG A 54 -16.93 -10.06 -11.27
CA ARG A 54 -17.00 -11.52 -11.09
C ARG A 54 -17.21 -12.27 -12.42
N HIS A 55 -17.87 -11.64 -13.40
CA HIS A 55 -18.11 -12.25 -14.72
C HIS A 55 -16.86 -12.27 -15.60
N GLU A 56 -16.02 -11.23 -15.54
CA GLU A 56 -14.82 -11.13 -16.38
C GLU A 56 -13.73 -12.10 -15.93
N ILE A 57 -13.65 -12.37 -14.62
CA ILE A 57 -12.64 -13.22 -13.99
C ILE A 57 -12.93 -14.71 -14.21
N ASN A 58 -14.20 -15.12 -14.12
CA ASN A 58 -14.60 -16.50 -14.43
C ASN A 58 -14.31 -16.89 -15.90
N ARG A 59 -14.29 -15.91 -16.82
CA ARG A 59 -13.89 -16.12 -18.22
C ARG A 59 -12.39 -16.43 -18.36
N VAL A 60 -11.55 -15.87 -17.49
CA VAL A 60 -10.10 -16.12 -17.51
C VAL A 60 -9.77 -17.44 -16.81
N TRP A 61 -10.48 -17.77 -15.73
CA TRP A 61 -10.29 -19.00 -14.92
C TRP A 61 -10.47 -20.31 -15.72
N THR A 62 -11.49 -20.38 -16.57
CA THR A 62 -11.77 -21.57 -17.39
C THR A 62 -10.70 -21.85 -18.46
N LYS A 63 -9.92 -20.83 -18.83
CA LYS A 63 -8.92 -20.92 -19.89
C LYS A 63 -7.58 -21.52 -19.41
N THR A 64 -7.31 -21.56 -18.11
CA THR A 64 -5.94 -21.79 -17.60
C THR A 64 -5.72 -23.06 -16.76
N LYS A 65 -6.72 -23.94 -16.60
CA LYS A 65 -6.60 -25.32 -16.02
C LYS A 65 -5.52 -25.54 -14.93
N GLY A 66 -5.44 -24.65 -13.94
CA GLY A 66 -4.84 -24.96 -12.64
C GLY A 66 -3.31 -25.13 -12.53
N ASN A 67 -2.51 -24.74 -13.52
CA ASN A 67 -1.04 -24.69 -13.34
C ASN A 67 -0.54 -23.25 -13.34
N ILE A 68 -0.32 -22.72 -12.12
CA ILE A 68 0.34 -21.45 -11.90
C ILE A 68 1.74 -21.77 -11.35
N THR A 69 2.73 -21.83 -12.21
CA THR A 69 4.15 -21.97 -11.87
C THR A 69 4.85 -20.67 -12.26
N TYR A 70 5.58 -20.02 -11.35
CA TYR A 70 6.21 -18.72 -11.64
C TYR A 70 7.75 -18.78 -11.58
N TYR A 71 8.35 -19.28 -12.66
CA TYR A 71 9.57 -18.66 -13.19
C TYR A 71 9.11 -17.77 -14.35
N ILE A 72 8.87 -16.50 -14.05
CA ILE A 72 8.72 -15.48 -15.09
C ILE A 72 10.09 -14.86 -15.26
N THR A 73 10.68 -15.04 -16.44
CA THR A 73 11.85 -14.24 -16.83
C THR A 73 11.34 -12.81 -17.03
N ILE A 74 11.83 -11.89 -16.20
CA ILE A 74 11.53 -10.47 -16.30
C ILE A 74 12.65 -9.83 -17.10
N ASP A 75 12.31 -9.23 -18.24
CA ASP A 75 13.28 -8.53 -19.04
C ASP A 75 13.71 -7.22 -18.37
N ARG A 76 14.96 -6.83 -18.58
CA ARG A 76 15.49 -5.57 -18.04
C ARG A 76 14.66 -4.40 -18.55
N GLY A 77 14.11 -3.61 -17.63
CA GLY A 77 13.26 -2.45 -17.94
C GLY A 77 11.76 -2.74 -17.97
N GLN A 78 11.34 -4.00 -17.74
CA GLN A 78 9.94 -4.34 -17.61
C GLN A 78 9.34 -3.75 -16.32
N ILE A 79 8.20 -3.09 -16.45
CA ILE A 79 7.46 -2.52 -15.32
C ILE A 79 6.62 -3.62 -14.68
N ILE A 80 6.82 -3.84 -13.38
CA ILE A 80 6.05 -4.79 -12.59
C ILE A 80 5.06 -4.01 -11.74
N TRP A 81 3.78 -4.27 -11.94
CA TRP A 81 2.72 -3.75 -11.09
C TRP A 81 2.35 -4.81 -10.06
N ILE A 82 2.53 -4.48 -8.78
CA ILE A 82 2.05 -5.31 -7.67
C ILE A 82 0.61 -4.88 -7.37
N PRO A 83 -0.39 -5.75 -7.55
CA PRO A 83 -1.78 -5.39 -7.31
C PRO A 83 -2.10 -5.43 -5.81
N VAL A 84 -1.52 -4.48 -5.04
CA VAL A 84 -1.62 -4.40 -3.57
C VAL A 84 -3.08 -4.41 -3.11
N GLN A 85 -3.94 -3.60 -3.76
CA GLN A 85 -5.36 -3.55 -3.44
C GLN A 85 -6.04 -4.92 -3.61
N SER A 86 -5.72 -5.65 -4.68
CA SER A 86 -6.29 -6.98 -4.93
C SER A 86 -5.84 -8.01 -3.91
N ILE A 87 -4.62 -7.86 -3.36
CA ILE A 87 -4.12 -8.71 -2.28
C ILE A 87 -4.85 -8.41 -0.97
N HIS A 88 -5.01 -7.13 -0.63
CA HIS A 88 -5.70 -6.70 0.61
C HIS A 88 -7.18 -7.02 0.59
N MET A 89 -7.76 -7.12 -0.60
CA MET A 89 -9.16 -7.46 -0.82
C MET A 89 -9.38 -8.95 -1.16
N ASN A 90 -8.35 -9.79 -1.03
CA ASN A 90 -8.49 -11.22 -1.32
C ASN A 90 -9.15 -11.95 -0.13
N PRO A 91 -10.36 -12.53 -0.31
CA PRO A 91 -11.05 -13.27 0.75
C PRO A 91 -10.28 -14.49 1.27
N ASP A 92 -9.36 -15.06 0.48
CA ASP A 92 -8.53 -16.21 0.91
C ASP A 92 -7.55 -15.83 2.02
N TYR A 93 -7.14 -14.55 2.08
CA TYR A 93 -6.21 -14.02 3.09
C TYR A 93 -6.91 -13.15 4.12
N TYR A 94 -7.96 -12.47 3.70
CA TYR A 94 -8.74 -11.53 4.48
C TYR A 94 -10.20 -11.97 4.49
N PRO A 95 -10.63 -12.83 5.43
CA PRO A 95 -12.05 -13.17 5.58
C PRO A 95 -12.87 -11.89 5.73
N ASP A 96 -13.96 -11.73 4.98
CA ASP A 96 -14.75 -10.49 4.91
C ASP A 96 -13.91 -9.22 4.64
N PRO A 97 -13.19 -9.13 3.50
CA PRO A 97 -12.20 -8.06 3.26
C PRO A 97 -12.84 -6.68 3.10
N GLU A 98 -14.09 -6.65 2.63
CA GLU A 98 -14.89 -5.43 2.44
C GLU A 98 -15.39 -4.87 3.78
N LYS A 99 -15.39 -5.69 4.84
CA LYS A 99 -15.75 -5.24 6.19
C LYS A 99 -14.53 -4.61 6.85
N LEU A 100 -14.69 -3.37 7.29
CA LEU A 100 -13.74 -2.77 8.22
C LEU A 100 -13.80 -3.56 9.54
N ASP A 101 -12.85 -4.48 9.71
CA ASP A 101 -12.69 -5.32 10.91
C ASP A 101 -11.37 -4.97 11.63
N PRO A 102 -11.42 -4.11 12.66
CA PRO A 102 -10.24 -3.75 13.44
C PRO A 102 -9.60 -4.93 14.19
N GLU A 103 -10.40 -5.92 14.61
CA GLU A 103 -9.95 -7.09 15.38
C GLU A 103 -9.03 -8.00 14.56
N ARG A 104 -9.04 -7.84 13.23
CA ARG A 104 -8.11 -8.51 12.32
C ARG A 104 -6.64 -8.22 12.62
N PHE A 105 -6.36 -7.01 13.13
CA PHE A 105 -5.01 -6.54 13.43
C PHE A 105 -4.72 -6.54 14.94
N SER A 106 -5.53 -7.24 15.75
CA SER A 106 -5.30 -7.41 17.18
C SER A 106 -4.01 -8.19 17.45
N ASP A 107 -3.48 -8.08 18.67
CA ASP A 107 -2.23 -8.75 19.04
C ASP A 107 -2.33 -10.29 18.96
N GLU A 108 -3.52 -10.84 19.13
CA GLU A 108 -3.85 -12.27 19.06
C GLU A 108 -4.03 -12.76 17.61
N ASN A 109 -4.51 -11.89 16.71
CA ASN A 109 -4.88 -12.26 15.35
C ASN A 109 -3.82 -11.88 14.31
N LYS A 110 -2.94 -10.92 14.60
CA LYS A 110 -1.89 -10.48 13.68
C LYS A 110 -0.95 -11.60 13.22
N SER A 111 -0.73 -12.62 14.05
CA SER A 111 0.12 -13.78 13.72
C SER A 111 -0.53 -14.75 12.72
N LYS A 112 -1.85 -14.67 12.54
CA LYS A 112 -2.64 -15.49 11.60
C LYS A 112 -2.69 -14.88 10.21
N LEU A 113 -2.23 -13.64 10.05
CA LEU A 113 -2.13 -13.00 8.74
C LEU A 113 -1.08 -13.72 7.91
N PHE A 114 -1.43 -14.01 6.67
CA PHE A 114 -0.49 -14.60 5.73
C PHE A 114 0.70 -13.64 5.51
N PRO A 115 1.95 -14.12 5.56
CA PRO A 115 3.11 -13.28 5.31
C PRO A 115 3.02 -12.61 3.93
N TYR A 116 3.47 -11.36 3.85
CA TYR A 116 3.51 -10.57 2.61
C TYR A 116 2.15 -10.26 1.96
N THR A 117 1.05 -10.44 2.67
CA THR A 117 -0.28 -10.03 2.15
C THR A 117 -0.65 -8.62 2.59
N TYR A 118 -0.25 -8.17 3.79
CA TYR A 118 -0.48 -6.80 4.25
C TYR A 118 0.69 -5.88 3.87
N LEU A 119 0.47 -5.10 2.82
CA LEU A 119 1.49 -4.27 2.13
C LEU A 119 1.05 -2.79 1.93
N PRO A 120 0.43 -2.11 2.92
CA PRO A 120 -0.03 -0.72 2.75
C PRO A 120 1.12 0.26 2.47
N PHE A 121 2.35 -0.10 2.84
CA PHE A 121 3.56 0.69 2.66
C PHE A 121 4.61 0.00 1.77
N SER A 122 4.19 -1.04 1.02
CA SER A 122 5.09 -1.96 0.30
C SER A 122 6.11 -2.65 1.24
N ILE A 123 7.06 -3.38 0.65
CA ILE A 123 8.14 -4.08 1.37
C ILE A 123 9.44 -4.08 0.55
N GLY A 124 10.58 -4.21 1.22
CA GLY A 124 11.90 -4.27 0.58
C GLY A 124 12.56 -2.91 0.38
N PRO A 125 13.58 -2.80 -0.50
CA PRO A 125 14.37 -1.58 -0.70
C PRO A 125 13.56 -0.38 -1.22
N GLY A 126 12.40 -0.63 -1.84
CA GLY A 126 11.46 0.39 -2.31
C GLY A 126 10.26 0.59 -1.37
N ASN A 127 10.38 0.28 -0.08
CA ASN A 127 9.32 0.52 0.88
C ASN A 127 9.08 2.02 1.11
N CYS A 128 7.88 2.36 1.60
CA CYS A 128 7.53 3.75 1.87
C CYS A 128 8.41 4.34 2.98
N ILE A 129 9.21 5.35 2.62
CA ILE A 129 10.04 6.10 3.57
C ILE A 129 9.21 6.82 4.65
N GLY A 130 7.96 7.18 4.32
CA GLY A 130 7.04 7.91 5.19
C GLY A 130 6.23 7.04 6.15
N MET A 131 6.38 5.71 6.14
CA MET A 131 5.56 4.78 6.94
C MET A 131 5.47 5.19 8.41
N ARG A 132 6.60 5.55 9.03
CA ARG A 132 6.64 5.93 10.46
C ARG A 132 5.88 7.21 10.76
N TYR A 133 5.89 8.15 9.81
CA TYR A 133 5.20 9.42 9.93
C TYR A 133 3.68 9.22 9.83
N VAL A 134 3.21 8.46 8.83
CA VAL A 134 1.78 8.16 8.66
C VAL A 134 1.22 7.41 9.87
N LEU A 135 1.95 6.41 10.38
CA LEU A 135 1.51 5.68 11.59
C LEU A 135 1.44 6.59 12.83
N LEU A 136 2.26 7.64 12.92
CA LEU A 136 2.19 8.63 13.99
C LEU A 136 0.94 9.51 13.83
N GLU A 137 0.66 10.01 12.63
CA GLU A 137 -0.53 10.83 12.36
C GLU A 137 -1.83 10.07 12.66
N ILE A 138 -1.93 8.80 12.25
CA ILE A 138 -3.11 7.96 12.56
C ILE A 138 -3.28 7.78 14.08
N LYS A 139 -2.18 7.60 14.82
CA LYS A 139 -2.24 7.48 16.29
C LYS A 139 -2.72 8.77 16.94
N ILE A 140 -2.23 9.92 16.47
CA ILE A 140 -2.67 11.25 16.95
C ILE A 140 -4.15 11.45 16.62
N LEU A 141 -4.57 11.15 15.39
CA LEU A 141 -5.96 11.28 14.96
C LEU A 141 -6.90 10.43 15.82
N ARG A 142 -6.53 9.20 16.17
CA ARG A 142 -7.30 8.35 17.09
C ARG A 142 -7.55 9.04 18.42
N THR A 143 -6.53 9.67 19.01
CA THR A 143 -6.65 10.41 20.27
C THR A 143 -7.53 11.66 20.14
N VAL A 144 -7.56 12.30 18.97
CA VAL A 144 -8.37 13.49 18.71
C VAL A 144 -9.85 13.13 18.45
N ILE A 145 -10.12 12.05 17.71
CA ILE A 145 -11.49 11.64 17.35
C ILE A 145 -12.20 10.92 18.49
N ALA A 146 -11.49 10.16 19.32
CA ALA A 146 -12.03 9.49 20.50
C ALA A 146 -11.41 10.10 21.78
N PRO A 147 -11.77 11.35 22.14
CA PRO A 147 -11.36 11.91 23.42
C PRO A 147 -11.97 11.06 24.55
N PHE A 148 -11.15 10.72 25.56
CA PHE A 148 -11.61 10.07 26.79
C PHE A 148 -12.69 10.89 27.49
#